data_AF-A0A7W1I3R7-F1
#
_entry.id   AF-A0A7W1I3R7-F1
#
_cell.length_a   1.000
_cell.length_b   1.000
_cell.length_c   1.000
_cell.angle_alpha   90.00
_cell.angle_beta   90.00
_cell.angle_gamma   90.00
#
_symmetry.space_group_name_H-M   'P 1'
#
loop_
_entity.id
_entity.type
_entity.pdbx_description
1 polymer ?
#
loop_
_entity_poly.entity_id
_entity_poly.type
_entity_poly.pdbx_seq_one_letter_code
_entity_poly.pdbx_strand_id
1 'polypeptide(L)'
;LGPWGEQIIKHFVREAVDEALKLESALARLRTERLVAVLHYSPIQATVEGEPREIYPFLGCSRLEEPLGRFPVSAVVHGHAHHGQPEGRTTANVPVFNVAASLMRELFPERPFRVIDIDMKGDTPIDATERRDRRVTDKSEVLK
;
A
#
# COMPACT_ATOMS: atom_id res chain seq x y z
N LEU A 1 -1.75 -18.10 6.43
CA LEU A 1 -1.36 -18.18 7.86
C LEU A 1 -2.61 -18.00 8.71
N GLY A 2 -3.12 -19.09 9.30
CA GLY A 2 -4.25 -19.01 10.25
C GLY A 2 -3.81 -18.42 11.60
N PRO A 3 -4.74 -17.90 12.42
CA PRO A 3 -4.41 -17.26 13.69
C PRO A 3 -4.03 -18.31 14.75
N TRP A 4 -2.77 -18.71 14.76
CA TRP A 4 -2.14 -19.41 15.88
C TRP A 4 -1.44 -18.38 16.77
N GLY A 5 -1.60 -18.48 18.09
CA GLY A 5 -0.96 -17.58 19.05
C GLY A 5 -1.92 -16.90 20.03
N GLU A 6 -1.32 -16.13 20.95
CA GLU A 6 -2.00 -15.36 22.00
C GLU A 6 -2.99 -14.34 21.41
N GLN A 7 -4.04 -14.02 22.16
CA GLN A 7 -5.10 -13.10 21.70
C GLN A 7 -4.55 -11.74 21.23
N ILE A 8 -3.54 -11.22 21.92
CA ILE A 8 -2.90 -9.95 21.55
C ILE A 8 -2.26 -9.99 20.16
N ILE A 9 -1.63 -11.11 19.79
CA ILE A 9 -1.02 -11.29 18.48
C ILE A 9 -2.09 -11.42 17.40
N LYS A 10 -3.19 -12.11 17.71
CA LYS A 10 -4.34 -12.21 16.80
C LYS A 10 -4.95 -10.85 16.52
N HIS A 11 -5.14 -10.00 17.54
CA HIS A 11 -5.63 -8.64 17.36
C HIS A 11 -4.69 -7.83 16.49
N PHE A 12 -3.38 -7.85 16.79
CA PHE A 12 -2.39 -7.14 15.99
C PHE A 12 -2.43 -7.52 14.49
N VAL A 13 -2.47 -8.82 14.19
CA VAL A 13 -2.59 -9.30 12.80
C VAL A 13 -3.92 -8.90 12.18
N ARG A 14 -5.01 -8.94 12.97
CA ARG A 14 -6.35 -8.58 12.50
C ARG A 14 -6.45 -7.10 12.15
N GLU A 15 -5.87 -6.21 12.94
CA GLU A 15 -5.83 -4.78 12.61
C GLU A 15 -5.17 -4.52 11.24
N ALA A 16 -4.05 -5.20 10.96
CA ALA A 16 -3.40 -5.07 9.65
C ALA A 16 -4.26 -5.57 8.48
N VAL A 17 -5.05 -6.64 8.69
CA VAL A 17 -6.02 -7.13 7.71
C VAL A 17 -7.17 -6.13 7.54
N ASP A 18 -7.71 -5.61 8.64
CA ASP A 18 -8.84 -4.69 8.61
C ASP A 18 -8.46 -3.36 7.92
N GLU A 19 -7.25 -2.85 8.13
CA GLU A 19 -6.73 -1.68 7.39
C GLU A 19 -6.59 -1.93 5.89
N ALA A 20 -6.12 -3.11 5.48
CA ALA A 20 -6.05 -3.49 4.06
C ALA A 20 -7.45 -3.57 3.42
N LEU A 21 -8.44 -4.13 4.13
CA LEU A 21 -9.83 -4.19 3.66
C LEU A 21 -10.49 -2.80 3.58
N LYS A 22 -10.17 -1.90 4.52
CA LYS A 22 -10.61 -0.49 4.48
C LYS A 22 -10.05 0.21 3.24
N LEU A 23 -8.76 0.04 2.96
CA LEU A 23 -8.10 0.57 1.76
C LEU A 23 -8.75 0.04 0.48
N GLU A 24 -8.93 -1.28 0.36
CA GLU A 24 -9.59 -1.90 -0.81
C GLU A 24 -11.01 -1.36 -1.01
N SER A 25 -11.79 -1.26 0.07
CA SER A 25 -13.15 -0.73 0.03
C SER A 25 -13.18 0.74 -0.42
N ALA A 26 -12.23 1.56 0.02
CA ALA A 26 -12.12 2.95 -0.38
C ALA A 26 -11.77 3.07 -1.88
N LEU A 27 -10.75 2.34 -2.35
CA LEU A 27 -10.34 2.33 -3.75
C LEU A 27 -11.47 1.84 -4.68
N ALA A 28 -12.25 0.85 -4.24
CA ALA A 28 -13.35 0.29 -5.02
C ALA A 28 -14.55 1.24 -5.21
N ARG A 29 -14.70 2.24 -4.34
CA ARG A 29 -15.80 3.22 -4.41
C ARG A 29 -15.51 4.37 -5.37
N LEU A 30 -14.24 4.62 -5.68
CA LEU A 30 -13.83 5.72 -6.55
C LEU A 30 -13.96 5.32 -8.03
N ARG A 31 -14.58 6.21 -8.83
CA ARG A 31 -14.70 6.06 -10.29
C ARG A 31 -13.91 7.16 -10.99
N THR A 32 -12.60 7.15 -10.77
CA THR A 32 -11.65 8.09 -11.36
C THR A 32 -10.59 7.32 -12.12
N GLU A 33 -10.06 7.92 -13.17
CA GLU A 33 -9.04 7.28 -14.03
C GLU A 33 -7.71 7.09 -13.30
N ARG A 34 -7.41 7.98 -12.35
CA ARG A 34 -6.18 7.96 -11.55
C ARG A 34 -6.49 8.03 -10.07
N LEU A 35 -5.70 7.31 -9.30
CA LEU A 35 -5.79 7.24 -7.85
C LEU A 35 -4.41 7.46 -7.23
N VAL A 36 -4.38 8.19 -6.11
CA VAL A 36 -3.20 8.32 -5.26
C VAL A 36 -3.57 7.77 -3.90
N ALA A 37 -2.82 6.80 -3.42
CA ALA A 37 -3.00 6.28 -2.06
C ALA A 37 -2.11 7.05 -1.09
N VAL A 38 -2.72 7.61 -0.05
CA VAL A 38 -2.01 8.28 1.04
C VAL A 38 -2.17 7.41 2.28
N LEU A 39 -1.06 6.82 2.72
CA LEU A 39 -0.99 5.91 3.86
C LEU A 39 -0.12 6.53 4.95
N HIS A 40 -0.24 6.04 6.18
CA HIS A 40 0.76 6.33 7.21
C HIS A 40 1.86 5.28 7.21
N TYR A 41 1.47 4.01 7.22
CA TYR A 41 2.33 2.84 7.29
C TYR A 41 2.80 2.37 5.90
N SER A 42 3.96 1.73 5.85
CA SER A 42 4.52 1.25 4.60
C SER A 42 3.74 0.05 4.03
N PRO A 43 3.40 0.07 2.73
CA PRO A 43 2.81 -1.08 2.06
C PRO A 43 3.85 -2.09 1.55
N ILE A 44 5.13 -1.71 1.42
CA ILE A 44 6.18 -2.57 0.85
C ILE A 44 7.41 -2.62 1.73
N GLN A 45 8.13 -3.74 1.70
CA GLN A 45 9.36 -3.88 2.48
C GLN A 45 10.45 -2.89 2.00
N ALA A 46 10.56 -2.64 0.69
CA ALA A 46 11.62 -1.84 0.11
C ALA A 46 11.76 -0.45 0.77
N THR A 47 10.65 0.18 1.17
CA THR A 47 10.66 1.52 1.78
C THR A 47 10.89 1.53 3.30
N VAL A 48 10.97 0.36 3.95
CA VAL A 48 11.41 0.24 5.35
C VAL A 48 12.86 -0.27 5.47
N GLU A 49 13.51 -0.63 4.37
CA GLU A 49 14.91 -1.07 4.38
C GLU A 49 15.82 0.05 4.87
N GLY A 50 16.61 -0.26 5.91
CA GLY A 50 17.42 0.70 6.67
C GLY A 50 17.01 0.80 8.14
N GLU A 51 15.75 0.46 8.44
CA GLU A 51 15.27 0.31 9.82
C GLU A 51 15.73 -1.01 10.45
N PRO A 52 15.76 -1.13 11.80
CA PRO A 52 15.95 -2.41 12.47
C PRO A 52 14.85 -3.42 12.09
N ARG A 53 15.23 -4.65 11.75
CA ARG A 53 14.27 -5.68 11.31
C ARG A 53 13.26 -6.05 12.39
N GLU A 54 13.66 -5.92 13.65
CA GLU A 54 12.85 -6.15 14.84
C GLU A 54 11.61 -5.24 14.89
N ILE A 55 11.67 -4.07 14.24
CA ILE A 55 10.55 -3.11 14.24
C ILE A 55 9.73 -3.11 12.96
N TYR A 56 10.09 -3.88 11.92
CA TYR A 56 9.36 -3.95 10.66
C TYR A 56 7.85 -4.19 10.83
N PRO A 57 7.39 -5.08 11.73
CA PRO A 57 5.96 -5.28 11.95
C PRO A 57 5.21 -4.02 12.39
N PHE A 58 5.89 -3.06 13.01
CA PHE A 58 5.28 -1.80 13.48
C PHE A 58 5.34 -0.68 12.43
N LEU A 59 6.11 -0.86 11.36
CA LEU A 59 6.32 0.15 10.32
C LEU A 59 5.36 0.02 9.13
N GLY A 60 4.78 -1.16 8.94
CA GLY A 60 4.07 -1.49 7.71
C GLY A 60 3.48 -2.89 7.69
N CYS A 61 2.77 -3.18 6.60
CA CYS A 61 2.28 -4.52 6.32
C CYS A 61 2.15 -4.73 4.81
N SER A 62 2.70 -5.83 4.29
CA SER A 62 2.59 -6.18 2.86
C SER A 62 1.16 -6.44 2.40
N ARG A 63 0.21 -6.68 3.32
CA ARG A 63 -1.23 -6.77 2.99
C ARG A 63 -1.79 -5.46 2.43
N LEU A 64 -1.17 -4.32 2.75
CA LEU A 64 -1.55 -3.03 2.17
C LEU A 64 -1.18 -2.93 0.69
N GLU A 65 -0.24 -3.75 0.20
CA GLU A 65 0.19 -3.76 -1.21
C GLU A 65 -0.86 -4.35 -2.15
N GLU A 66 -1.54 -5.42 -1.72
CA GLU A 66 -2.46 -6.19 -2.55
C GLU A 66 -3.60 -5.34 -3.16
N PRO A 67 -4.31 -4.48 -2.39
CA PRO A 67 -5.29 -3.58 -2.97
C PRO A 67 -4.66 -2.63 -4.00
N LEU A 68 -3.47 -2.09 -3.74
CA LEU A 68 -2.84 -1.07 -4.59
C LEU A 68 -2.58 -1.57 -6.01
N GLY A 69 -2.30 -2.87 -6.19
CA GLY A 69 -2.12 -3.48 -7.51
C GLY A 69 -3.41 -3.82 -8.26
N ARG A 70 -4.59 -3.76 -7.62
CA ARG A 70 -5.90 -4.12 -8.23
C ARG A 70 -6.67 -2.92 -8.80
N PHE A 71 -6.27 -1.70 -8.45
CA PHE A 71 -6.91 -0.44 -8.86
C PHE A 71 -5.92 0.40 -9.67
N PRO A 72 -6.37 1.39 -10.46
CA PRO A 72 -5.50 2.28 -11.24
C PRO A 72 -4.77 3.30 -10.34
N VAL A 73 -4.04 2.80 -9.33
CA VAL A 73 -3.21 3.61 -8.43
C VAL A 73 -1.96 4.03 -9.18
N SER A 74 -1.79 5.34 -9.31
CA SER A 74 -0.68 5.96 -10.04
C SER A 74 0.54 6.17 -9.14
N ALA A 75 0.30 6.41 -7.84
CA ALA A 75 1.35 6.60 -6.86
C ALA A 75 0.82 6.31 -5.45
N VAL A 76 1.74 5.93 -4.56
CA VAL A 76 1.48 5.71 -3.15
C VAL A 76 2.46 6.55 -2.34
N VAL A 77 1.97 7.23 -1.31
CA VAL A 77 2.83 7.91 -0.35
C VAL A 77 2.58 7.35 1.04
N HIS A 78 3.65 7.15 1.82
CA HIS A 78 3.56 6.81 3.23
C HIS A 78 4.61 7.55 4.05
N GLY A 79 4.55 7.46 5.38
CA GLY A 79 5.59 7.97 6.25
C GLY A 79 6.09 6.90 7.21
N HIS A 80 6.30 7.29 8.46
CA HIS A 80 6.59 6.43 9.60
C HIS A 80 7.97 5.72 9.61
N ALA A 81 8.49 5.27 8.47
CA ALA A 81 9.84 4.72 8.36
C ALA A 81 10.87 5.87 8.24
N HIS A 82 11.39 6.31 9.38
CA HIS A 82 12.26 7.48 9.51
C HIS A 82 13.68 7.27 8.96
N HIS A 83 14.13 6.01 8.93
CA HIS A 83 15.42 5.56 8.41
C HIS A 83 15.26 4.54 7.28
N GLY A 84 14.08 4.48 6.66
CA GLY A 84 13.79 3.62 5.52
C GLY A 84 14.32 4.19 4.20
N GLN A 85 13.95 3.56 3.08
CA GLN A 85 14.28 4.08 1.75
C GLN A 85 13.24 5.11 1.27
N PRO A 86 13.67 6.15 0.52
CA PRO A 86 12.78 7.21 0.05
C PRO A 86 11.77 6.75 -1.01
N GLU A 87 12.08 5.67 -1.73
CA GLU A 87 11.24 5.15 -2.79
C GLU A 87 11.38 3.64 -2.98
N GLY A 88 10.35 3.04 -3.55
CA GLY A 88 10.31 1.67 -3.99
C GLY A 88 9.15 1.45 -4.94
N ARG A 89 8.88 0.20 -5.30
CA ARG A 89 7.77 -0.17 -6.19
C ARG A 89 7.04 -1.40 -5.66
N THR A 90 5.74 -1.41 -5.83
CA THR A 90 4.95 -2.64 -5.64
C THR A 90 5.27 -3.65 -6.72
N THR A 91 4.84 -4.90 -6.51
CA THR A 91 4.90 -5.99 -7.49
C THR A 91 4.14 -5.65 -8.78
N ALA A 92 3.07 -4.84 -8.67
CA ALA A 92 2.31 -4.31 -9.80
C ALA A 92 2.94 -3.05 -10.42
N ASN A 93 4.19 -2.74 -10.09
CA ASN A 93 4.95 -1.61 -10.59
C ASN A 93 4.35 -0.23 -10.25
N VAL A 94 3.59 -0.13 -9.15
CA VAL A 94 3.12 1.17 -8.63
C VAL A 94 4.23 1.81 -7.80
N PRO A 95 4.64 3.06 -8.08
CA PRO A 95 5.67 3.73 -7.30
C PRO A 95 5.16 4.05 -5.89
N VAL A 96 6.00 3.77 -4.88
CA VAL A 96 5.74 4.02 -3.46
C VAL A 96 6.81 4.96 -2.93
N PHE A 97 6.39 6.06 -2.32
CA PHE A 97 7.28 7.09 -1.79
C PHE A 97 7.16 7.18 -0.27
N ASN A 98 8.29 7.05 0.41
CA ASN A 98 8.38 7.33 1.83
C ASN A 98 8.69 8.82 2.02
N VAL A 99 7.74 9.53 2.63
CA VAL A 99 7.82 10.97 2.92
C VAL A 99 7.90 11.25 4.42
N ALA A 100 8.41 10.30 5.21
CA ALA A 100 8.67 10.49 6.63
C ALA A 100 9.53 11.75 6.85
N ALA A 101 9.10 12.63 7.76
CA ALA A 101 9.72 13.95 7.93
C ALA A 101 11.21 13.87 8.29
N SER A 102 11.61 12.90 9.12
CA SER A 102 13.02 12.68 9.47
C SER A 102 13.84 12.30 8.24
N LEU A 103 13.37 11.32 7.47
CA LEU A 103 14.00 10.87 6.23
C LEU A 103 14.10 12.02 5.21
N MET A 104 13.04 12.80 5.05
CA MET A 104 13.04 13.94 4.12
C MET A 104 14.00 15.05 4.54
N ARG A 105 14.11 15.36 5.84
CA ARG A 105 15.10 16.34 6.33
C ARG A 105 16.53 15.88 6.16
N GLU A 106 16.77 14.58 6.29
CA GLU A 106 18.09 13.98 6.11
C GLU A 106 18.51 13.99 4.65
N LEU A 107 17.64 13.50 3.75
CA LEU A 107 17.99 13.32 2.34
C LEU A 107 17.75 14.57 1.48
N PHE A 108 16.84 15.45 1.88
CA PHE A 108 16.41 16.64 1.12
C PHE A 108 16.34 17.89 2.03
N PRO A 109 17.44 18.31 2.67
CA PRO A 109 17.42 19.34 3.72
C PRO A 109 16.87 20.70 3.25
N GLU A 110 17.17 21.10 2.01
CA GLU A 110 16.69 22.37 1.43
C GLU A 110 15.20 22.34 1.05
N ARG A 111 14.65 21.14 0.80
CA ARG A 111 13.27 20.91 0.38
C ARG A 111 12.78 19.60 0.99
N PRO A 112 12.42 19.56 2.29
CA PRO A 112 12.11 18.34 3.02
C PRO A 112 10.71 17.82 2.69
N PHE A 113 10.42 17.69 1.39
CA PHE A 113 9.18 17.20 0.82
C PHE A 113 9.44 16.61 -0.57
N ARG A 114 8.50 15.79 -1.03
CA ARG A 114 8.49 15.24 -2.39
C ARG A 114 7.49 15.99 -3.26
N VAL A 115 7.89 16.26 -4.50
CA VAL A 115 6.96 16.65 -5.57
C VAL A 115 6.80 15.42 -6.45
N ILE A 116 5.56 15.01 -6.69
CA ILE A 116 5.22 13.85 -7.51
C ILE A 116 4.37 14.36 -8.67
N ASP A 117 4.88 14.21 -9.88
CA ASP A 117 4.14 14.52 -11.08
C ASP A 117 3.30 13.31 -11.48
N ILE A 118 1.99 13.55 -11.65
CA ILE A 118 1.05 12.53 -12.10
C ILE A 118 0.56 12.94 -13.47
N ASP A 119 0.93 12.17 -14.48
CA ASP A 119 0.45 12.43 -15.82
C ASP A 119 -1.06 12.20 -15.89
N MET A 120 -1.78 13.23 -16.29
CA MET A 120 -3.23 13.19 -16.46
C MET A 120 -3.64 12.76 -17.88
N LYS A 121 -2.68 12.51 -18.79
CA LYS A 121 -2.92 12.12 -20.19
C LYS A 121 -2.43 10.67 -20.48
N GLY A 122 -3.35 9.69 -20.52
CA GLY A 122 -3.19 8.33 -21.11
C GLY A 122 -2.54 7.25 -20.22
N ASP A 123 -3.05 6.02 -20.08
CA ASP A 123 -3.58 5.10 -21.11
C ASP A 123 -5.03 4.60 -20.94
N THR A 124 -5.58 4.09 -22.04
CA THR A 124 -6.89 3.45 -22.29
C THR A 124 -7.50 2.74 -21.06
N PRO A 125 -8.83 2.87 -20.82
CA PRO A 125 -9.49 2.14 -19.74
C PRO A 125 -9.22 0.64 -19.86
N ILE A 126 -8.68 0.03 -18.80
CA ILE A 126 -8.83 -1.41 -18.59
C ILE A 126 -10.34 -1.64 -18.58
N ASP A 127 -10.83 -2.39 -19.57
CA ASP A 127 -12.25 -2.52 -19.85
C ASP A 127 -13.02 -2.88 -18.56
N ALA A 128 -14.02 -2.07 -18.21
CA ALA A 128 -14.77 -2.19 -16.96
C ALA A 128 -15.53 -3.53 -16.85
N THR A 129 -15.62 -4.26 -17.96
CA THR A 129 -16.13 -5.64 -18.08
C THR A 129 -15.21 -6.65 -17.40
N GLU A 130 -13.88 -6.56 -17.50
CA GLU A 130 -12.94 -7.47 -16.81
C GLU A 130 -13.01 -7.33 -15.28
N ARG A 131 -13.40 -6.14 -14.79
CA ARG A 131 -13.60 -5.85 -13.36
C ARG A 131 -14.80 -6.58 -12.75
N ARG A 132 -15.76 -7.05 -13.56
CA ARG A 132 -16.95 -7.78 -13.08
C ARG A 132 -16.67 -9.25 -12.82
N ASP A 133 -15.84 -9.90 -13.62
CA ASP A 133 -15.66 -11.36 -13.55
C ASP A 133 -14.83 -11.83 -12.35
N ARG A 134 -13.88 -11.03 -11.88
CA ARG A 134 -13.07 -11.42 -10.70
C ARG A 134 -13.83 -11.42 -9.37
N ARG A 135 -15.05 -10.86 -9.31
CA ARG A 135 -15.91 -10.94 -8.12
C ARG A 135 -16.65 -12.27 -7.98
N VAL A 136 -16.72 -13.08 -9.03
CA VAL A 136 -17.58 -14.27 -9.06
C VAL A 136 -16.79 -15.55 -8.72
N THR A 137 -15.49 -15.61 -9.01
CA THR A 137 -14.72 -16.86 -8.89
C THR A 137 -14.21 -17.18 -7.47
N ASP A 138 -14.20 -16.22 -6.54
CA ASP A 138 -13.58 -16.43 -5.21
C ASP A 138 -14.58 -16.86 -4.12
N LYS A 139 -15.87 -17.03 -4.48
CA LYS A 139 -16.92 -17.49 -3.54
C LYS A 139 -17.18 -19.00 -3.58
N SER A 140 -16.56 -19.76 -4.48
CA SER A 140 -16.85 -21.19 -4.64
C SER A 140 -15.87 -22.16 -3.97
N GLU A 141 -14.76 -21.70 -3.38
CA GLU A 141 -13.74 -22.63 -2.83
C GLU A 141 -13.65 -22.68 -1.30
N VAL A 142 -14.52 -21.99 -0.57
CA VAL A 142 -14.64 -22.13 0.91
C VAL A 142 -15.87 -22.99 1.25
N LEU A 143 -15.86 -24.23 0.79
CA LEU A 143 -16.69 -25.32 1.31
C LEU A 143 -16.12 -26.64 0.77
N LYS A 144 -15.10 -27.15 1.48
CA LYS A 144 -14.76 -28.56 1.62
C LYS A 144 -13.80 -28.74 2.78
#